data_AF-A0A2G9REW0-F1
#
_entry.id   AF-A0A2G9REW0-F1
#
_cell.length_a   1.000
_cell.length_b   1.000
_cell.length_c   1.000
_cell.angle_alpha   90.00
_cell.angle_beta   90.00
_cell.angle_gamma   90.00
#
_symmetry.space_group_name_H-M   'P 1'
#
loop_
_entity.id
_entity.type
_entity.pdbx_description
1 polymer ?
#
loop_
_entity_poly.entity_id
_entity_poly.type
_entity_poly.pdbx_seq_one_letter_code
_entity_poly.pdbx_strand_id
1 'polypeptide(L)'
;MTVQFSASSMKDILVPEALEFDHWEAEDATSDCPITAVVPKWSTLTTVDMSHNQISCIDDSVKIAPQIEFLALSHNSISSIENLQHLYNLVHLDLSYN
;
A
#
# COMPACT_ATOMS: atom_id res chain seq x y z
N MET A 1 6.79 4.62 -9.01
CA MET A 1 6.36 3.32 -9.58
C MET A 1 4.94 3.51 -10.11
N THR A 2 4.58 2.88 -11.23
CA THR A 2 3.24 3.01 -11.83
C THR A 2 2.67 1.63 -12.15
N VAL A 3 1.42 1.35 -11.75
CA VAL A 3 0.70 0.09 -12.03
C VAL A 3 -0.76 0.41 -12.39
N GLN A 4 -1.30 -0.21 -13.44
CA GLN A 4 -2.65 0.09 -13.96
C GLN A 4 -3.37 -1.17 -14.45
N PHE A 5 -4.70 -1.17 -14.36
CA PHE A 5 -5.62 -2.20 -14.85
C PHE A 5 -5.35 -3.63 -14.37
N SER A 6 -4.64 -3.81 -13.26
CA SER A 6 -4.16 -5.12 -12.81
C SER A 6 -4.37 -5.39 -11.32
N ALA A 7 -4.78 -4.39 -10.53
CA ALA A 7 -4.89 -4.52 -9.07
C ALA A 7 -6.30 -4.24 -8.56
N SER A 8 -6.68 -4.99 -7.52
CA SER A 8 -7.93 -4.81 -6.76
C SER A 8 -7.68 -4.34 -5.32
N SER A 9 -6.44 -4.45 -4.85
CA SER A 9 -5.98 -4.00 -3.54
C SER A 9 -4.59 -3.38 -3.66
N MET A 10 -4.24 -2.48 -2.73
CA MET A 10 -2.87 -1.94 -2.67
C MET A 10 -1.86 -3.04 -2.33
N LYS A 11 -2.29 -4.07 -1.60
CA LYS A 11 -1.46 -5.25 -1.30
C LYS A 11 -0.97 -5.95 -2.56
N ASP A 12 -1.79 -6.04 -3.61
CA ASP A 12 -1.42 -6.64 -4.91
C ASP A 12 -0.19 -5.94 -5.54
N ILE A 13 0.01 -4.66 -5.21
CA ILE A 13 1.07 -3.81 -5.77
C ILE A 13 2.26 -3.71 -4.83
N LEU A 14 2.01 -3.44 -3.54
CA LEU A 14 3.06 -3.16 -2.56
C LEU A 14 3.69 -4.44 -2.02
N VAL A 15 2.89 -5.50 -1.86
CA VAL A 15 3.31 -6.76 -1.24
C VAL A 15 2.88 -7.96 -2.08
N PRO A 16 3.36 -8.08 -3.33
CA PRO A 16 2.95 -9.17 -4.22
C PRO A 16 3.31 -10.55 -3.64
N GLU A 17 4.39 -10.66 -2.87
CA GLU A 17 4.80 -11.92 -2.21
C GLU A 17 3.83 -12.35 -1.10
N ALA A 18 3.08 -11.42 -0.50
CA ALA A 18 2.11 -11.76 0.56
C ALA A 18 0.79 -12.33 0.02
N LEU A 19 0.70 -12.59 -1.28
CA LEU A 19 -0.34 -13.45 -1.85
C LEU A 19 -0.11 -14.93 -1.49
N GLU A 20 1.15 -15.33 -1.22
CA GLU A 20 1.49 -16.71 -0.84
C GLU A 20 1.44 -16.96 0.67
N PHE A 21 1.27 -15.91 1.49
CA PHE A 21 1.36 -15.98 2.94
C PHE A 21 0.16 -15.33 3.64
N ASP A 22 -0.51 -16.11 4.51
CA ASP A 22 -1.67 -15.66 5.30
C ASP A 22 -1.31 -14.63 6.38
N HIS A 23 -0.06 -14.59 6.84
CA HIS A 23 0.42 -13.64 7.86
C HIS A 23 1.80 -13.08 7.49
N TRP A 24 1.84 -11.77 7.26
CA TRP A 24 3.07 -11.05 6.92
C TRP A 24 3.25 -9.82 7.81
N GLU A 25 4.51 -9.48 8.08
CA GLU A 25 4.86 -8.26 8.81
C GLU A 25 6.01 -7.52 8.14
N ALA A 26 6.08 -6.21 8.36
CA ALA A 26 7.19 -5.40 7.87
C ALA A 26 8.49 -5.71 8.64
N GLU A 27 9.65 -5.52 8.00
CA GLU A 27 11.00 -5.88 8.50
C GLU A 27 11.35 -5.49 9.95
N ASP A 28 10.68 -4.48 10.53
CA ASP A 28 10.93 -4.01 11.90
C ASP A 28 9.70 -4.08 12.82
N ALA A 29 8.62 -4.77 12.42
CA ALA A 29 7.42 -4.87 13.23
C ALA A 29 7.61 -5.90 14.35
N THR A 30 7.42 -5.47 15.61
CA THR A 30 7.41 -6.38 16.76
C THR A 30 6.05 -7.08 16.82
N SER A 31 5.98 -8.33 16.36
CA SER A 31 4.78 -9.17 16.50
C SER A 31 5.04 -10.31 17.48
N ASP A 32 4.10 -10.52 18.41
CA ASP A 32 4.13 -11.60 19.41
C ASP A 32 3.43 -12.88 18.87
N CYS A 33 3.06 -12.87 17.59
CA CYS A 33 2.44 -13.98 16.89
C CYS A 33 3.43 -14.65 15.92
N PRO A 34 3.27 -15.94 15.59
CA PRO A 34 4.10 -16.62 14.61
C PRO A 34 3.88 -16.01 13.21
N ILE A 35 4.86 -15.25 12.72
CA ILE A 35 4.83 -14.58 11.42
C ILE A 35 5.21 -15.59 10.33
N THR A 36 4.48 -15.61 9.20
CA THR A 36 4.78 -16.52 8.08
C THR A 36 5.80 -15.92 7.11
N ALA A 37 5.81 -14.59 6.95
CA ALA A 37 6.77 -13.89 6.11
C ALA A 37 7.14 -12.50 6.66
N VAL A 38 8.41 -12.13 6.51
CA VAL A 38 8.89 -10.76 6.77
C VAL A 38 9.09 -10.08 5.42
N VAL A 39 8.42 -8.94 5.25
CA VAL A 39 8.43 -8.17 4.00
C VAL A 39 9.36 -6.96 4.16
N PRO A 40 10.34 -6.77 3.26
CA PRO A 40 11.21 -5.60 3.29
C PRO A 40 10.41 -4.31 3.04
N LYS A 41 10.79 -3.24 3.74
CA LYS A 41 10.16 -1.93 3.54
C LYS A 41 10.69 -1.23 2.29
N TRP A 42 9.82 -0.49 1.61
CA TRP A 42 10.19 0.47 0.57
C TRP A 42 10.75 1.76 1.20
N SER A 43 12.00 1.68 1.68
CA SER A 43 12.67 2.78 2.40
C SER A 43 13.04 4.00 1.54
N THR A 44 12.92 3.90 0.21
CA THR A 44 13.27 5.00 -0.72
C THR A 44 12.11 5.38 -1.65
N LEU A 45 10.95 4.73 -1.53
CA LEU A 45 9.82 4.96 -2.43
C LEU A 45 9.04 6.19 -1.98
N THR A 46 9.19 7.28 -2.72
CA THR A 46 8.55 8.57 -2.41
C THR A 46 7.33 8.87 -3.27
N THR A 47 7.20 8.23 -4.43
CA THR A 47 6.10 8.49 -5.38
C THR A 47 5.55 7.20 -5.93
N VAL A 48 4.24 7.02 -5.77
CA VAL A 48 3.51 5.85 -6.26
C VAL A 48 2.25 6.28 -7.00
N ASP A 49 2.09 5.74 -8.19
CA ASP A 49 0.91 5.90 -9.02
C ASP A 49 0.21 4.54 -9.16
N MET A 50 -0.94 4.41 -8.52
CA MET A 50 -1.84 3.28 -8.61
C MET A 50 -3.17 3.69 -9.27
N SER A 51 -3.15 4.75 -10.08
CA SER A 51 -4.34 5.20 -10.80
C SER A 51 -4.86 4.14 -11.77
N HIS A 52 -6.14 4.22 -12.15
CA HIS A 52 -6.78 3.31 -13.10
C HIS A 52 -6.72 1.83 -12.69
N ASN A 53 -7.00 1.54 -11.41
CA ASN A 53 -7.17 0.18 -10.90
C ASN A 53 -8.58 -0.01 -10.32
N GLN A 54 -8.82 -1.08 -9.58
CA GLN A 54 -10.08 -1.38 -8.91
C GLN A 54 -9.91 -1.39 -7.38
N ILE A 55 -9.00 -0.56 -6.88
CA ILE A 55 -8.69 -0.48 -5.45
C ILE A 55 -9.89 0.09 -4.71
N SER A 56 -10.34 -0.62 -3.67
CA SER A 56 -11.55 -0.26 -2.90
C SER A 56 -11.29 0.40 -1.56
N CYS A 57 -10.06 0.29 -1.04
CA CYS A 57 -9.62 0.93 0.21
C CYS A 57 -8.10 1.11 0.24
N ILE A 58 -7.63 1.97 1.14
CA ILE A 58 -6.22 2.05 1.52
C ILE A 58 -5.97 1.04 2.66
N ASP A 59 -5.45 -0.13 2.30
CA ASP A 59 -5.24 -1.24 3.22
C ASP A 59 -3.90 -1.13 4.00
N ASP A 60 -3.65 -2.08 4.89
CA ASP A 60 -2.50 -2.09 5.79
C ASP A 60 -1.16 -2.30 5.08
N SER A 61 -1.16 -2.73 3.81
CA SER A 61 0.06 -2.88 3.00
C SER A 61 0.83 -1.57 2.88
N VAL A 62 0.15 -0.44 3.01
CA VAL A 62 0.76 0.89 2.99
C VAL A 62 1.83 1.08 4.08
N LYS A 63 1.80 0.29 5.17
CA LYS A 63 2.79 0.33 6.26
C LYS A 63 4.21 0.00 5.82
N ILE A 64 4.39 -0.71 4.70
CA ILE A 64 5.71 -1.04 4.17
C ILE A 64 6.34 0.09 3.37
N ALA A 65 5.59 1.14 3.01
CA ALA A 65 6.08 2.27 2.23
C ALA A 65 5.92 3.62 2.98
N PRO A 66 6.54 3.77 4.17
CA PRO A 66 6.35 4.96 5.01
C PRO A 66 6.95 6.25 4.44
N GLN A 67 7.81 6.17 3.41
CA GLN A 67 8.47 7.33 2.80
C GLN A 67 7.68 7.94 1.64
N ILE A 68 6.47 7.47 1.35
CA ILE A 68 5.65 8.02 0.27
C ILE A 68 5.27 9.47 0.59
N GLU A 69 5.59 10.36 -0.34
CA GLU A 69 5.21 11.78 -0.36
C GLU A 69 4.07 12.04 -1.34
N PHE A 70 4.00 11.29 -2.45
CA PHE A 70 3.00 11.43 -3.50
C PHE A 70 2.31 10.10 -3.78
N LEU A 71 1.01 10.01 -3.50
CA LEU A 71 0.18 8.84 -3.75
C LEU A 71 -0.96 9.20 -4.70
N ALA A 72 -0.90 8.69 -5.94
CA ALA A 72 -1.98 8.81 -6.90
C ALA A 72 -2.83 7.54 -6.91
N LEU A 73 -4.11 7.70 -6.59
CA LEU A 73 -5.12 6.65 -6.53
C LEU A 73 -6.34 7.01 -7.39
N SER A 74 -6.19 7.91 -8.35
CA SER A 74 -7.30 8.34 -9.19
C SER A 74 -7.86 7.23 -10.07
N HIS A 75 -9.13 7.32 -10.48
CA HIS A 75 -9.79 6.26 -11.27
C HIS A 75 -9.73 4.87 -10.61
N ASN A 76 -10.13 4.78 -9.35
CA ASN A 76 -10.27 3.53 -8.59
C ASN A 76 -11.72 3.38 -8.09
N SER A 77 -11.96 2.68 -6.99
CA SER A 77 -13.29 2.51 -6.38
C SER A 77 -13.23 2.67 -4.86
N ILE A 78 -12.39 3.60 -4.39
CA ILE A 78 -12.12 3.79 -2.97
C ILE A 78 -13.35 4.35 -2.27
N SER A 79 -13.93 3.55 -1.37
CA SER A 79 -15.11 3.92 -0.59
C SER A 79 -14.81 4.16 0.89
N SER A 80 -13.66 3.71 1.37
CA SER A 80 -13.16 3.93 2.73
C SER A 80 -11.67 4.28 2.69
N ILE A 81 -11.27 5.19 3.57
CA ILE A 81 -9.89 5.63 3.75
C ILE A 81 -9.44 5.17 5.14
N GLU A 82 -8.54 4.20 5.16
CA GLU A 82 -7.95 3.64 6.39
C GLU A 82 -6.43 3.68 6.27
N ASN A 83 -5.71 3.41 7.36
CA ASN A 83 -4.25 3.18 7.36
C ASN A 83 -3.35 4.36 6.93
N LEU A 84 -3.92 5.54 6.62
CA LEU A 84 -3.15 6.76 6.31
C LEU A 84 -2.22 7.20 7.45
N GLN A 85 -2.48 6.79 8.69
CA GLN A 85 -1.59 7.08 9.82
C GLN A 85 -0.15 6.56 9.64
N HIS A 86 0.06 5.61 8.73
CA HIS A 86 1.38 5.06 8.42
C HIS A 86 2.16 5.89 7.39
N LEU A 87 1.48 6.78 6.65
CA LEU A 87 2.07 7.65 5.63
C LEU A 87 2.39 9.04 6.19
N TYR A 88 3.24 9.10 7.22
CA TYR A 88 3.56 10.34 7.92
C TYR A 88 4.31 11.39 7.08
N ASN A 89 4.88 10.98 5.94
CA ASN A 89 5.55 11.87 4.99
C ASN A 89 4.65 12.29 3.81
N LEU A 90 3.38 11.88 3.77
CA LEU A 90 2.51 12.14 2.63
C LEU A 90 2.24 13.64 2.47
N VAL A 91 2.58 14.17 1.30
CA VAL A 91 2.38 15.56 0.90
C VAL A 91 1.20 15.70 -0.05
N HIS A 92 1.00 14.72 -0.92
CA HIS A 92 -0.03 14.74 -1.95
C HIS A 92 -0.76 13.39 -2.05
N LEU A 93 -2.08 13.45 -1.98
CA LEU A 93 -2.98 12.32 -2.16
C LEU A 93 -4.02 12.67 -3.23
N ASP A 94 -3.98 11.99 -4.37
CA ASP A 94 -4.97 12.14 -5.43
C ASP A 94 -5.99 11.00 -5.37
N LEU A 95 -7.23 11.33 -5.03
CA LEU A 95 -8.38 10.42 -4.99
C LEU A 95 -9.45 10.79 -6.04
N SER A 96 -9.10 11.58 -7.05
CA SER A 96 -10.05 11.98 -8.09
C SER A 96 -10.64 10.76 -8.83
N TYR A 97 -11.91 10.83 -9.20
CA TYR A 97 -12.60 9.75 -9.94
C TYR A 97 -12.59 8.37 -9.23
N ASN A 98 -12.72 8.37 -7.90
CA ASN A 98 -13.00 7.17 -7.09
C ASN A 98 -14.50 6.99 -6.80
#